data_AF-A0A0F9GFK5-F1
#
_entry.id   AF-A0A0F9GFK5-F1
#
_cell.length_a   1.000
_cell.length_b   1.000
_cell.length_c   1.000
_cell.angle_alpha   90.00
_cell.angle_beta   90.00
_cell.angle_gamma   90.00
#
_symmetry.space_group_name_H-M   'P 1'
#
loop_
_entity.id
_entity.type
_entity.pdbx_description
1 polymer ?
#
loop_
_entity_poly.entity_id
_entity_poly.type
_entity_poly.pdbx_seq_one_letter_code
_entity_poly.pdbx_strand_id
1 'polypeptide(L)'
;MVKLIFKQSPRKSWKMWKHGFNKLTPMDHALAKRSGHFWAMLGASTASMALLVQVPLGFMENMLPSISTMGFGILIGGISYLQFCEWRKENQKISGLEKMNKITKGLEAI
;
A
#
# COMPACT_ATOMS: atom_id res chain seq x y z
N MET A 1 -21.61 -15.93 16.79
CA MET A 1 -21.98 -14.84 15.84
C MET A 1 -21.04 -14.80 14.62
N VAL A 2 -20.71 -15.95 14.01
CA VAL A 2 -19.66 -16.07 12.94
C VAL A 2 -20.18 -16.79 11.68
N LYS A 3 -21.40 -17.36 11.69
CA LYS A 3 -21.94 -18.19 10.60
C LYS A 3 -22.65 -17.42 9.46
N LEU A 4 -22.62 -16.10 9.43
CA LEU A 4 -23.42 -15.31 8.47
C LEU A 4 -22.65 -14.71 7.27
N ILE A 5 -21.33 -14.88 7.19
CA ILE A 5 -20.52 -14.16 6.19
C ILE A 5 -20.43 -14.91 4.83
N PHE A 6 -20.65 -16.23 4.78
CA PHE A 6 -20.33 -17.05 3.60
C PHE A 6 -21.52 -17.48 2.72
N LYS A 7 -22.63 -16.72 2.71
CA LYS A 7 -23.78 -17.01 1.81
C LYS A 7 -24.01 -15.95 0.72
N GLN A 8 -22.98 -15.20 0.35
CA GLN A 8 -23.04 -14.32 -0.82
C GLN A 8 -22.37 -14.98 -2.03
N SER A 9 -23.10 -15.10 -3.14
CA SER A 9 -22.53 -15.65 -4.37
C SER A 9 -21.44 -14.71 -4.91
N PRO A 10 -20.36 -15.24 -5.51
CA PRO A 10 -19.25 -14.44 -6.04
C PRO A 10 -19.71 -13.32 -6.98
N ARG A 11 -20.77 -13.58 -7.77
CA ARG A 11 -21.38 -12.59 -8.66
C ARG A 11 -22.03 -11.41 -7.92
N LYS A 12 -22.63 -11.66 -6.76
CA LYS A 12 -23.27 -10.63 -5.95
C LYS A 12 -22.22 -9.75 -5.27
N SER A 13 -21.15 -10.36 -4.74
CA SER A 13 -19.99 -9.64 -4.21
C SER A 13 -19.30 -8.79 -5.28
N TRP A 14 -19.13 -9.32 -6.50
CA TRP A 14 -18.57 -8.57 -7.63
C TRP A 14 -19.42 -7.36 -8.03
N LYS A 15 -20.75 -7.50 -8.06
CA LYS A 15 -21.67 -6.39 -8.34
C LYS A 15 -21.60 -5.32 -7.25
N MET A 16 -21.59 -5.70 -5.97
CA MET A 16 -21.46 -4.75 -4.87
C MET A 16 -20.10 -4.04 -4.87
N TRP A 17 -19.03 -4.77 -5.19
CA TRP A 17 -17.70 -4.21 -5.37
C TRP A 17 -17.70 -3.15 -6.49
N LYS A 18 -18.19 -3.49 -7.69
CA LYS A 18 -18.34 -2.51 -8.79
C LYS A 18 -19.20 -1.31 -8.41
N HIS A 19 -20.28 -1.53 -7.67
CA HIS A 19 -21.19 -0.45 -7.27
C HIS A 19 -20.57 0.47 -6.22
N GLY A 20 -19.72 -0.07 -5.33
CA GLY A 20 -18.90 0.70 -4.39
C GLY A 20 -17.88 1.57 -5.11
N PHE A 21 -17.25 1.07 -6.18
CA PHE A 21 -16.32 1.84 -7.00
C PHE A 21 -16.96 3.06 -7.68
N ASN A 22 -18.21 2.94 -8.14
CA ASN A 22 -18.92 4.06 -8.79
C ASN A 22 -19.30 5.20 -7.83
N LYS A 23 -19.22 5.00 -6.50
CA LYS A 23 -19.54 6.02 -5.49
C LYS A 23 -18.32 6.68 -4.87
N LEU A 24 -17.11 6.19 -5.16
CA LEU A 24 -15.88 6.72 -4.57
C LEU A 24 -15.52 8.04 -5.26
N THR A 25 -15.31 9.08 -4.46
CA THR A 25 -14.77 10.32 -4.98
C THR A 25 -13.31 10.11 -5.38
N PRO A 26 -12.76 10.96 -6.28
CA PRO A 26 -11.33 10.92 -6.62
C PRO A 26 -10.43 11.05 -5.38
N MET A 27 -10.92 11.70 -4.32
CA MET A 27 -10.25 11.82 -3.03
C MET A 27 -10.16 10.48 -2.30
N ASP A 28 -11.25 9.71 -2.27
CA ASP A 28 -11.27 8.38 -1.61
C ASP A 28 -10.34 7.39 -2.31
N HIS A 29 -10.27 7.46 -3.65
CA HIS A 29 -9.32 6.69 -4.44
C HIS A 29 -7.86 7.06 -4.11
N ALA A 30 -7.55 8.35 -3.99
CA ALA A 30 -6.21 8.80 -3.63
C ALA A 30 -5.83 8.39 -2.19
N LEU A 31 -6.77 8.49 -1.24
CA LEU A 31 -6.57 8.06 0.14
C LEU A 31 -6.36 6.55 0.26
N ALA A 32 -7.14 5.75 -0.46
CA ALA A 32 -6.98 4.29 -0.51
C ALA A 32 -5.63 3.89 -1.13
N LYS A 33 -5.19 4.62 -2.15
CA LYS A 33 -3.88 4.35 -2.78
C LYS A 33 -2.72 4.75 -1.87
N ARG A 34 -2.81 5.90 -1.19
CA ARG A 34 -1.86 6.31 -0.16
C ARG A 34 -1.73 5.27 0.96
N SER A 35 -2.85 4.76 1.48
CA SER A 35 -2.82 3.75 2.54
C SER A 35 -2.24 2.42 2.05
N GLY A 36 -2.54 2.02 0.81
CA GLY A 36 -1.93 0.85 0.17
C GLY A 36 -0.40 0.93 0.10
N HIS A 37 0.15 2.05 -0.39
CA HIS A 37 1.60 2.25 -0.44
C HIS A 37 2.25 2.27 0.95
N PHE A 38 1.56 2.82 1.96
CA PHE A 38 2.05 2.83 3.34
C PHE A 38 2.16 1.40 3.91
N TRP A 39 1.13 0.56 3.73
CA TRP A 39 1.17 -0.83 4.17
C TRP A 39 2.22 -1.65 3.42
N ALA A 40 2.41 -1.39 2.12
CA ALA A 40 3.48 -2.01 1.35
C ALA A 40 4.87 -1.66 1.91
N MET A 41 5.09 -0.41 2.32
CA MET A 41 6.34 0.01 2.97
C MET A 41 6.55 -0.62 4.35
N LEU A 42 5.50 -0.76 5.16
CA LEU A 42 5.58 -1.46 6.44
C LEU A 42 5.94 -2.94 6.24
N GLY A 43 5.26 -3.62 5.32
CA GLY A 43 5.55 -5.03 4.99
C GLY A 43 6.99 -5.24 4.51
N ALA A 44 7.48 -4.34 3.65
CA ALA A 44 8.86 -4.40 3.16
C ALA A 44 9.91 -4.12 4.25
N SER A 45 9.59 -3.23 5.20
CA SER A 45 10.43 -2.96 6.37
C SER A 45 10.51 -4.19 7.29
N THR A 46 9.38 -4.85 7.54
CA THR A 46 9.33 -6.11 8.31
C THR A 46 10.11 -7.22 7.62
N ALA A 47 9.96 -7.38 6.30
CA ALA A 47 10.72 -8.35 5.51
C ALA A 47 12.24 -8.09 5.56
N SER A 48 12.64 -6.81 5.50
CA SER A 48 14.05 -6.42 5.62
C SER A 48 14.63 -6.74 6.99
N MET A 49 13.87 -6.50 8.08
CA MET A 49 14.27 -6.86 9.43
C MET A 49 14.40 -8.37 9.61
N ALA A 50 13.48 -9.16 9.03
CA ALA A 50 13.54 -10.62 9.07
C ALA A 50 14.82 -11.14 8.38
N LEU A 51 15.21 -10.55 7.25
CA LEU A 51 16.48 -10.88 6.59
C LEU A 51 17.68 -10.52 7.47
N LEU A 52 17.69 -9.34 8.10
CA LEU A 52 18.78 -8.92 8.99
C LEU A 52 18.94 -9.82 10.23
N VAL A 53 17.85 -10.37 10.77
CA VAL A 53 17.90 -11.31 11.90
C VAL A 53 18.33 -12.72 11.45
N GLN A 54 17.97 -13.13 10.23
CA GLN A 54 18.36 -14.44 9.68
C GLN A 54 19.82 -14.51 9.24
N VAL A 55 20.39 -13.40 8.74
CA VAL A 55 21.79 -13.34 8.27
C VAL A 55 22.78 -13.80 9.35
N PRO A 56 22.80 -13.28 10.60
CA PRO A 56 23.80 -13.70 11.59
C PRO A 56 23.60 -15.12 12.14
N LEU A 57 22.37 -15.66 12.13
CA LEU A 57 22.09 -17.03 12.60
C LEU A 57 22.41 -18.11 11.55
N GLY A 58 22.32 -17.79 10.25
CA GLY A 58 22.60 -18.72 9.15
C GLY A 58 24.01 -18.61 8.54
N PHE A 59 24.75 -17.51 8.77
CA PHE A 59 26.07 -17.29 8.17
C PHE A 59 27.14 -18.29 8.62
N MET A 60 26.98 -18.89 9.82
CA MET A 60 27.93 -19.86 10.34
C MET A 60 27.82 -21.25 9.73
N GLU A 61 26.68 -21.61 9.11
CA GLU A 61 26.45 -22.99 8.66
C GLU A 61 26.49 -23.17 7.14
N ASN A 62 26.24 -22.13 6.32
CA ASN A 62 26.17 -22.29 4.87
C ASN A 62 26.63 -21.04 4.12
N MET A 63 27.70 -21.13 3.33
CA MET A 63 28.24 -20.01 2.54
C MET A 63 27.45 -19.72 1.24
N LEU A 64 26.72 -20.70 0.70
CA LEU A 64 25.94 -20.60 -0.54
C LEU A 64 24.65 -19.72 -0.52
N PRO A 65 23.87 -19.61 0.57
CA PRO A 65 22.65 -18.80 0.61
C PRO A 65 22.91 -17.28 0.72
N SER A 66 24.16 -16.86 0.92
CA SER A 66 24.54 -15.47 1.18
C SER A 66 24.31 -14.55 -0.02
N ILE A 67 24.58 -15.03 -1.24
CA ILE A 67 24.43 -14.23 -2.47
C ILE A 67 22.95 -14.03 -2.82
N SER A 68 22.11 -15.05 -2.64
CA SER A 68 20.68 -14.95 -2.92
C SER A 68 19.94 -14.06 -1.92
N THR A 69 20.32 -14.08 -0.64
CA THR A 69 19.76 -13.19 0.39
C THR A 69 20.17 -11.72 0.17
N MET A 70 21.40 -11.45 -0.24
CA MET A 70 21.82 -10.09 -0.63
C MET A 70 21.05 -9.58 -1.86
N GLY A 71 20.88 -10.42 -2.88
CA GLY A 71 20.08 -10.07 -4.06
C GLY A 71 18.60 -9.78 -3.73
N PHE A 72 18.02 -10.58 -2.82
CA PHE A 72 16.65 -10.37 -2.36
C PHE A 72 16.50 -9.08 -1.54
N GLY A 73 17.50 -8.73 -0.72
CA GLY A 73 17.55 -7.47 0.01
C GLY A 73 17.56 -6.24 -0.91
N ILE A 74 18.36 -6.28 -1.98
CA ILE A 74 18.40 -5.20 -2.99
C ILE A 74 17.04 -5.06 -3.69
N LEU A 75 16.39 -6.18 -4.03
CA LEU A 75 15.05 -6.17 -4.65
C LEU A 75 14.00 -5.56 -3.71
N ILE A 76 13.97 -5.96 -2.43
CA ILE A 76 13.06 -5.41 -1.43
C ILE A 76 13.32 -3.91 -1.25
N GLY A 77 14.59 -3.49 -1.19
CA GLY A 77 14.97 -2.09 -1.12
C GLY A 77 14.48 -1.28 -2.33
N GLY A 78 14.67 -1.81 -3.54
CA GLY A 78 14.21 -1.18 -4.78
C GLY A 78 12.69 -1.04 -4.85
N ILE A 79 11.95 -2.10 -4.50
CA ILE A 79 10.48 -2.05 -4.44
C ILE A 79 10.02 -1.04 -3.39
N SER A 80 10.63 -1.03 -2.20
CA SER A 80 10.31 -0.08 -1.13
C SER A 80 10.50 1.37 -1.57
N TYR A 81 11.59 1.63 -2.30
CA TYR A 81 11.89 2.97 -2.82
C TYR A 81 10.86 3.43 -3.85
N LEU A 82 10.42 2.54 -4.75
CA LEU A 82 9.35 2.84 -5.71
C LEU A 82 8.02 3.13 -4.99
N GLN A 83 7.67 2.30 -4.00
CA GLN A 83 6.47 2.50 -3.18
C GLN A 83 6.51 3.85 -2.43
N PHE A 84 7.68 4.24 -1.92
CA PHE A 84 7.88 5.54 -1.29
C PHE A 84 7.71 6.73 -2.25
N CYS A 85 8.27 6.61 -3.47
CA CYS A 85 8.10 7.63 -4.50
C CYS A 85 6.63 7.81 -4.90
N GLU A 86 5.90 6.71 -5.08
CA GLU A 86 4.47 6.75 -5.40
C GLU A 86 3.65 7.32 -4.24
N TRP A 87 3.96 6.95 -3.01
CA TRP A 87 3.33 7.51 -1.81
C TRP A 87 3.53 9.03 -1.70
N ARG A 88 4.73 9.56 -2.00
CA ARG A 88 4.96 11.01 -2.04
C ARG A 88 4.13 11.70 -3.12
N LYS A 89 4.04 11.12 -4.33
CA LYS A 89 3.23 11.65 -5.42
C LYS A 89 1.74 11.70 -5.06
N GLU A 90 1.21 10.64 -4.45
CA GLU A 90 -0.17 10.59 -3.98
C GLU A 90 -0.43 11.65 -2.88
N ASN A 91 0.50 11.84 -1.94
CA ASN A 91 0.39 12.89 -0.92
C ASN A 91 0.32 14.30 -1.52
N GLN A 92 1.12 14.58 -2.55
CA GLN A 92 1.07 15.86 -3.27
C GLN A 92 -0.26 16.05 -3.99
N LYS A 93 -0.78 14.98 -4.61
CA LYS A 93 -2.08 15.00 -5.29
C LYS A 93 -3.25 15.26 -4.32
N ILE A 94 -3.23 14.62 -3.15
CA ILE A 94 -4.22 14.86 -2.09
C ILE A 94 -4.15 16.31 -1.60
N SER A 95 -2.95 16.83 -1.35
CA SER A 95 -2.78 18.23 -0.94
C SER A 95 -3.30 19.22 -1.99
N GLY A 96 -3.11 18.92 -3.29
CA GLY A 96 -3.69 19.70 -4.39
C GLY A 96 -5.21 19.67 -4.39
N LEU A 97 -5.81 18.47 -4.25
CA LEU A 97 -7.26 18.28 -4.18
C LEU A 97 -7.89 18.98 -2.97
N GLU A 98 -7.24 18.92 -1.79
CA GLU A 98 -7.70 19.64 -0.59
C GLU A 98 -7.68 21.16 -0.77
N LYS A 99 -6.62 21.69 -1.40
CA LYS A 99 -6.54 23.13 -1.71
C LYS A 99 -7.64 23.56 -2.68
N MET A 100 -7.89 22.78 -3.74
CA MET A 100 -8.98 23.05 -4.68
C MET A 100 -10.35 23.03 -3.98
N ASN A 101 -10.61 22.02 -3.14
CA ASN A 101 -11.88 21.90 -2.43
C ASN A 101 -12.12 23.07 -1.46
N LYS A 102 -11.06 23.60 -0.83
CA LYS A 102 -11.15 24.83 -0.02
C LYS A 102 -11.47 26.06 -0.86
N ILE A 103 -10.87 26.20 -2.04
CA ILE A 103 -11.14 27.33 -2.95
C ILE A 103 -12.59 27.27 -3.44
N THR A 104 -13.06 26.09 -3.88
CA THR A 104 -14.43 25.91 -4.37
C THR A 104 -15.48 26.24 -3.31
N LYS A 105 -15.30 25.74 -2.07
CA LYS A 105 -16.20 26.08 -0.96
C LYS A 105 -16.16 27.55 -0.55
N GLY A 106 -14.99 28.20 -0.68
CA GLY A 106 -14.86 29.64 -0.45
C GLY A 106 -15.55 30.48 -1.54
N LEU A 107 -15.61 29.96 -2.77
CA LEU A 107 -16.28 30.60 -3.91
C LEU A 107 -17.80 30.43 -3.84
N GLU A 108 -18.31 29.32 -3.31
CA GLU A 108 -19.75 29.10 -3.07
C GLU A 108 -20.30 29.93 -1.89
N ALA A 109 -19.43 30.51 -1.07
CA ALA A 109 -19.80 31.34 0.09
C ALA A 109 -19.87 32.85 -0.22
N ILE A 110 -19.55 33.26 -1.46
CA ILE A 110 -19.64 34.63 -1.98
C ILE A 110 -20.81 34.69 -2.95
#